data_AF-A0A5K0ZEE1-F1
#
_entry.id   AF-A0A5K0ZEE1-F1
#
_cell.length_a   1.000
_cell.length_b   1.000
_cell.length_c   1.000
_cell.angle_alpha   90.00
_cell.angle_beta   90.00
_cell.angle_gamma   90.00
#
_symmetry.space_group_name_H-M   'P 1'
#
loop_
_entity.id
_entity.type
_entity.pdbx_description
1 polymer ?
#
loop_
_entity_poly.entity_id
_entity_poly.type
_entity_poly.pdbx_seq_one_letter_code
_entity_poly.pdbx_strand_id
1 'polypeptide(L)' 'GFYMLASFIDKSLKVMGDRSGSIRWWDVTTGLSSSFNTHRDGIRRIKFSPVVSGDHSRGRIAVLFHDNTFSIFDL' A
#
# COMPACT_ATOMS: atom_id res chain seq x y z
N GLY A 1 -10.10 6.09 15.43
CA GLY A 1 -8.70 6.55 15.35
C GLY A 1 -7.97 5.67 14.36
N PHE A 2 -7.30 6.26 13.36
CA PHE A 2 -6.55 5.49 12.37
C PHE A 2 -5.25 4.99 13.01
N TYR A 3 -5.20 3.72 13.38
CA TYR A 3 -4.00 3.10 13.94
C TYR A 3 -3.08 2.67 12.79
N MET A 4 -2.00 3.43 12.61
CA MET A 4 -0.96 3.18 11.63
C MET A 4 -0.19 1.90 12.00
N LEU A 5 -0.17 0.90 11.12
CA LEU A 5 0.60 -0.33 11.36
C LEU A 5 1.76 -0.52 10.38
N ALA A 6 1.69 0.08 9.19
CA ALA A 6 2.76 -0.01 8.20
C ALA A 6 2.83 1.29 7.39
N SER A 7 4.04 1.79 7.18
CA SER A 7 4.34 2.83 6.20
C SER A 7 5.61 2.48 5.44
N PHE A 8 5.64 2.78 4.15
CA PHE A 8 6.82 2.59 3.29
C PHE A 8 6.82 3.66 2.19
N ILE A 9 8.01 4.09 1.76
CA ILE A 9 8.22 5.15 0.76
C ILE A 9 9.11 4.59 -0.36
N ASP A 10 8.69 4.76 -1.62
CA ASP A 10 9.53 4.53 -2.80
C ASP A 10 9.26 5.61 -3.86
N LYS A 11 10.32 6.14 -4.50
CA LYS A 11 10.28 7.12 -5.62
C LYS A 11 9.40 8.39 -5.44
N SER A 12 8.86 8.65 -4.25
CA SER A 12 7.89 9.70 -3.85
C SER A 12 6.46 9.22 -3.60
N LEU A 13 6.19 7.92 -3.75
CA LEU A 13 4.94 7.31 -3.33
C LEU A 13 5.07 6.86 -1.87
N LYS A 14 4.11 7.25 -1.03
CA LYS A 14 4.01 6.76 0.34
C LYS A 14 2.68 6.03 0.52
N VAL A 15 2.73 4.87 1.16
CA VAL A 15 1.58 3.98 1.36
C VAL A 15 1.40 3.73 2.86
N MET A 16 0.14 3.69 3.30
CA MET A 16 -0.29 3.38 4.66
C MET A 16 -1.39 2.33 4.65
N GLY A 17 -1.40 1.50 5.68
CA GLY A 17 -2.47 0.56 5.97
C GLY A 17 -2.92 0.62 7.42
N ASP A 18 -4.17 0.26 7.67
CA ASP A 18 -4.76 0.20 9.01
C ASP A 18 -5.28 -1.21 9.39
N ARG A 19 -5.81 -1.32 10.62
CA ARG A 19 -6.39 -2.54 11.17
C ARG A 19 -7.73 -2.94 10.53
N SER A 20 -8.37 -2.05 9.77
CA SER A 20 -9.64 -2.31 9.09
C SER A 20 -9.47 -2.81 7.65
N GLY A 21 -8.22 -3.04 7.22
CA GLY A 21 -7.93 -3.43 5.84
C GLY A 21 -7.95 -2.24 4.86
N SER A 22 -8.03 -1.00 5.34
CA SER A 22 -8.00 0.17 4.48
C SER A 22 -6.56 0.53 4.12
N ILE A 23 -6.33 0.74 2.82
CA ILE A 23 -5.06 1.19 2.26
C ILE A 23 -5.25 2.61 1.74
N ARG A 24 -4.30 3.48 2.08
CA ARG A 24 -4.20 4.84 1.54
C ARG A 24 -2.81 5.06 0.99
N TRP A 25 -2.69 5.77 -0.11
CA TRP A 25 -1.41 6.19 -0.66
C TRP A 25 -1.48 7.64 -1.11
N TRP A 26 -0.30 8.25 -1.17
CA TRP A 26 -0.13 9.61 -1.63
C TRP A 26 1.19 9.76 -2.37
N ASP A 27 1.11 10.59 -3.40
CA ASP A 27 2.23 11.04 -4.19
C ASP A 27 2.74 12.34 -3.56
N VAL A 28 3.97 12.30 -3.05
CA VAL A 28 4.61 13.45 -2.39
C VAL A 28 4.93 14.56 -3.38
N THR A 29 5.06 14.24 -4.68
CA THR A 29 5.37 15.24 -5.71
C THR A 29 4.12 16.00 -6.15
N THR A 30 3.00 15.30 -6.35
CA THR A 30 1.74 15.92 -6.82
C THR A 30 0.81 16.32 -5.68
N GLY A 31 1.01 15.80 -4.47
CA GLY A 31 0.12 15.99 -3.33
C GLY A 31 -1.19 15.20 -3.43
N LEU A 32 -1.36 14.39 -4.48
CA LEU A 32 -2.57 13.59 -4.68
C LEU A 32 -2.58 12.41 -3.72
N SER A 33 -3.76 12.10 -3.19
CA SER A 33 -3.99 10.93 -2.35
C SER A 33 -5.16 10.11 -2.84
N SER A 34 -5.11 8.81 -2.61
CA SER A 34 -6.21 7.90 -2.91
C SER A 34 -6.23 6.77 -1.88
N SER A 35 -7.38 6.12 -1.75
CA SER A 35 -7.58 5.04 -0.78
C SER A 35 -8.60 4.03 -1.28
N PHE A 36 -8.39 2.77 -0.93
CA PHE A 36 -9.36 1.71 -1.11
C PHE A 36 -9.36 0.78 0.10
N ASN A 37 -10.46 0.03 0.27
CA ASN A 37 -10.53 -1.02 1.27
C ASN A 37 -10.27 -2.37 0.60
N THR A 38 -9.41 -3.18 1.22
CA THR A 38 -9.14 -4.55 0.75
C THR A 38 -10.27 -5.54 1.06
N HIS A 39 -11.27 -5.11 1.84
CA HIS A 39 -12.37 -5.92 2.37
C HIS A 39 -11.88 -7.17 3.13
N ARG A 40 -10.69 -7.06 3.73
CA ARG A 40 -9.99 -8.13 4.44
C ARG A 40 -9.65 -7.70 5.86
N ASP A 41 -9.11 -8.66 6.60
CA ASP A 41 -8.61 -8.48 7.96
C ASP A 41 -7.46 -7.46 8.02
N GLY A 42 -7.03 -7.09 9.22
CA GLY A 42 -6.08 -6.00 9.44
C GLY A 42 -4.74 -6.14 8.71
N ILE A 43 -4.18 -5.02 8.25
CA ILE A 43 -2.90 -5.00 7.53
C ILE A 43 -1.75 -5.16 8.53
N ARG A 44 -0.90 -6.16 8.30
CA ARG A 44 0.27 -6.47 9.12
C ARG A 44 1.56 -5.86 8.56
N ARG A 45 1.73 -5.89 7.24
CA ARG A 45 2.94 -5.37 6.57
C ARG A 45 2.65 -4.95 5.13
N ILE A 46 3.38 -3.94 4.64
CA ILE A 46 3.35 -3.49 3.24
C ILE A 46 4.79 -3.46 2.71
N LYS A 47 5.01 -3.92 1.47
CA LYS A 47 6.29 -3.88 0.76
C LYS A 47 6.08 -3.50 -0.69
N PHE A 48 6.99 -2.72 -1.26
CA PHE A 48 7.00 -2.43 -2.70
C PHE A 48 7.67 -3.56 -3.47
N SER A 49 7.09 -3.90 -4.62
CA SER A 49 7.77 -4.69 -5.64
C SER A 49 8.69 -3.77 -6.44
N PRO A 50 9.93 -4.18 -6.77
CA PRO A 50 10.78 -3.41 -7.66
C PRO A 50 10.07 -3.25 -9.01
N VAL A 51 9.93 -1.99 -9.44
CA VAL A 51 9.33 -1.65 -10.74
C VAL A 51 10.35 -1.96 -11.82
N VAL A 52 10.02 -2.90 -12.72
CA VAL A 52 10.85 -3.23 -13.89
C VAL A 52 10.59 -2.18 -14.98
N SER A 53 11.65 -1.73 -15.64
CA SER A 53 11.60 -0.78 -16.75
C SER A 53 10.64 -1.29 -17.84
N GLY A 54 9.46 -0.68 -17.97
CA GLY A 54 8.39 -1.09 -18.88
C GLY A 54 7.02 -1.28 -18.23
N ASP A 55 6.95 -1.25 -16.89
CA ASP A 55 5.68 -1.25 -16.17
C ASP A 55 5.05 0.15 -16.19
N HIS A 56 3.82 0.26 -16.71
CA HIS A 56 3.06 1.52 -16.76
C HIS A 56 2.32 1.81 -15.44
N SER A 57 2.34 0.87 -14.48
CA SER A 57 1.78 1.12 -13.15
C SER A 57 2.65 2.11 -12.36
N ARG A 58 2.03 2.85 -11.44
CA ARG A 58 2.73 3.79 -10.55
C ARG A 58 3.61 3.04 -9.54
N GLY A 59 3.34 1.75 -9.37
CA GLY A 59 4.13 0.79 -8.62
C GLY A 59 3.27 -0.40 -8.20
N ARG A 60 3.94 -1.46 -7.75
CA ARG A 60 3.27 -2.64 -7.18
C ARG A 60 3.55 -2.73 -5.70
N ILE A 61 2.53 -3.05 -4.91
CA ILE A 61 2.68 -3.30 -3.47
C ILE A 61 2.21 -4.71 -3.13
N ALA A 62 2.97 -5.37 -2.26
CA ALA A 62 2.59 -6.60 -1.59
C ALA A 62 2.11 -6.26 -0.17
N VAL A 63 0.93 -6.74 0.18
CA VAL A 63 0.27 -6.51 1.46
C VAL A 63 0.13 -7.85 2.17
N LEU A 64 0.73 -7.96 3.35
CA LEU A 64 0.59 -9.11 4.24
C LEU A 64 -0.49 -8.80 5.29
N PHE A 65 -1.48 -9.68 5.39
CA PHE A 65 -2.60 -9.56 6.32
C PHE A 65 -2.32 -10.31 7.63
N HIS A 66 -3.18 -10.13 8.63
CA HIS A 66 -3.06 -10.83 9.93
C HIS A 66 -3.33 -12.33 9.84
N ASP A 67 -4.14 -12.78 8.87
CA ASP A 67 -4.44 -14.19 8.60
C ASP A 67 -3.27 -14.96 7.93
N ASN A 68 -2.06 -14.37 7.91
CA ASN A 68 -0.85 -14.87 7.25
C ASN A 68 -0.93 -15.00 5.73
N THR A 69 -1.99 -14.50 5.09
CA THR A 69 -2.07 -14.43 3.64
C THR A 69 -1.52 -13.10 3.12
N PHE A 70 -1.16 -13.04 1.84
CA PHE A 70 -0.76 -11.80 1.20
C PHE A 70 -1.48 -11.59 -0.14
N SER A 71 -1.57 -10.33 -0.57
CA SER A 71 -2.08 -9.95 -1.89
C SER A 71 -1.18 -8.88 -2.52
N ILE A 72 -1.17 -8.83 -3.85
CA ILE A 72 -0.42 -7.84 -4.62
C ILE A 72 -1.43 -6.88 -5.27
N PHE A 73 -1.16 -5.59 -5.19
CA PHE A 73 -1.97 -4.53 -5.79
C PHE A 73 -1.11 -3.67 -6.71
N ASP A 74 -1.68 -3.33 -7.86
CA ASP A 74 -1.16 -2.31 -8.77
C ASP A 74 -1.70 -0.93 -8.35
N LEU A 75 -0.81 0.07 -8.30
CA LEU A 75 -1.13 1.46 -7.93
C LEU A 75 -1.06 2.42 -9.14
#